data_AF-A0A5B9W0A0-F1
#
_entry.id   AF-A0A5B9W0A0-F1
#
_cell.length_a   1.000
_cell.length_b   1.000
_cell.length_c   1.000
_cell.angle_alpha   90.00
_cell.angle_beta   90.00
_cell.angle_gamma   90.00
#
_symmetry.space_group_name_H-M   'P 1'
#
loop_
_entity.id
_entity.type
_entity.pdbx_description
1 polymer ?
#
loop_
_entity_poly.entity_id
_entity_poly.type
_entity_poly.pdbx_seq_one_letter_code
_entity_poly.pdbx_strand_id
1 'polypeptide(L)'
;MHDGSTGARGRAGRPRRMLTALAIRLAGASLCLLAIPATSGALDLPAPTAAAPDQARLEAIVRKLASPEMEGRRGAGAERTAAYLVDQFKDLKLEPLFDGRFTQPIPGKTPGAIQGTNLGAMIRGSDPRLRDEWVIVSAHYDHLGVRRGVLYPGADDNASGVAMMLEVARGFATGATPPRRSVAFVSFDLEEIGLFGSRYFVAHPPMPLDRVSLFITADMIGRAMMGVCKDQVFVLGTEHAPGLRAWLDESARGRPVRVGLLGSDVLVLNRSDYGPFRTRQVPYLFFSTGENPCYHSPEDRAETIDYPKLTAISAVIGGVAASASGAEETPRWSPTPDNPFDEARTVRDVLRTLLDHEQALKLNGAATFLMRKALGDAEGILGRGAMTPAERSDLIQVTRLILAMIQ
;
A
#
# COMPACT_ATOMS: atom_id res chain seq x y z
N MET A 1 -42.40 45.49 57.91
CA MET A 1 -43.27 44.30 57.96
C MET A 1 -44.19 44.39 56.75
N HIS A 2 -44.20 43.36 55.91
CA HIS A 2 -44.77 43.41 54.56
C HIS A 2 -46.30 43.59 54.53
N ASP A 3 -46.73 44.61 53.78
CA ASP A 3 -47.97 44.73 52.98
C ASP A 3 -48.21 43.49 52.09
N GLY A 4 -49.41 43.17 51.59
CA GLY A 4 -50.67 43.90 51.57
C GLY A 4 -51.68 43.22 50.63
N SER A 5 -52.81 42.82 51.21
CA SER A 5 -54.22 42.85 50.76
C SER A 5 -54.64 43.05 49.27
N THR A 6 -55.55 42.15 48.84
CA THR A 6 -56.93 42.39 48.29
C THR A 6 -57.19 43.03 46.91
N GLY A 7 -58.18 42.46 46.18
CA GLY A 7 -59.29 43.27 45.64
C GLY A 7 -59.80 43.03 44.21
N ALA A 8 -60.86 42.22 44.09
CA ALA A 8 -62.14 42.43 43.37
C ALA A 8 -62.27 43.11 41.97
N ARG A 9 -63.05 42.41 41.12
CA ARG A 9 -64.21 42.84 40.25
C ARG A 9 -64.01 43.89 39.13
N GLY A 10 -64.67 43.61 38.00
CA GLY A 10 -64.56 44.37 36.74
C GLY A 10 -65.64 45.40 36.44
N ARG A 11 -65.51 46.03 35.27
CA ARG A 11 -66.52 46.71 34.41
C ARG A 11 -65.75 47.39 33.26
N ALA A 12 -66.08 47.09 31.99
CA ALA A 12 -66.95 47.88 31.10
C ALA A 12 -66.26 49.10 30.42
N GLY A 13 -66.37 49.18 29.08
CA GLY A 13 -66.41 50.46 28.35
C GLY A 13 -65.26 50.79 27.39
N ARG A 14 -65.47 50.53 26.09
CA ARG A 14 -64.78 51.05 24.86
C ARG A 14 -64.81 52.62 24.78
N PRO A 15 -64.28 53.37 23.75
CA PRO A 15 -63.83 52.98 22.38
C PRO A 15 -62.66 53.78 21.71
N ARG A 16 -62.40 53.49 20.41
CA ARG A 16 -61.77 54.32 19.32
C ARG A 16 -60.22 54.45 19.34
N ARG A 17 -59.45 54.28 18.26
CA ARG A 17 -59.59 54.58 16.80
C ARG A 17 -58.79 53.54 15.97
N MET A 18 -59.41 52.87 14.99
CA MET A 18 -59.37 53.13 13.54
C MET A 18 -58.00 53.00 12.87
N LEU A 19 -57.82 51.92 12.09
CA LEU A 19 -57.35 52.03 10.71
C LEU A 19 -57.95 50.90 9.86
N THR A 20 -58.37 51.33 8.67
CA THR A 20 -59.42 50.80 7.82
C THR A 20 -58.83 49.88 6.74
N ALA A 21 -59.62 48.92 6.28
CA ALA A 21 -59.34 48.11 5.10
C ALA A 21 -59.24 48.98 3.83
N LEU A 22 -58.36 48.60 2.90
CA LEU A 22 -58.53 48.93 1.47
C LEU A 22 -58.04 47.76 0.61
N ALA A 23 -58.96 47.24 -0.20
CA ALA A 23 -58.70 46.25 -1.22
C ALA A 23 -57.88 46.85 -2.37
N ILE A 24 -56.83 46.18 -2.84
CA ILE A 24 -56.21 46.46 -4.14
C ILE A 24 -55.87 45.16 -4.88
N ARG A 25 -56.68 44.95 -5.92
CA ARG A 25 -56.47 44.37 -7.25
C ARG A 25 -55.14 43.66 -7.56
N LEU A 26 -55.29 42.50 -8.22
CA LEU A 26 -54.32 41.89 -9.11
C LEU A 26 -53.64 42.92 -10.03
N ALA A 27 -52.31 42.87 -10.07
CA ALA A 27 -51.53 43.16 -11.27
C ALA A 27 -50.28 42.27 -11.21
N GLY A 28 -50.13 41.41 -12.22
CA GLY A 28 -49.00 40.50 -12.33
C GLY A 28 -47.69 41.26 -12.46
N ALA A 29 -46.72 40.85 -11.66
CA ALA A 29 -45.31 41.08 -11.92
C ALA A 29 -44.64 39.71 -11.83
N SER A 30 -44.29 39.15 -12.99
CA SER A 30 -43.37 38.02 -13.07
C SER A 30 -42.05 38.46 -12.46
N LEU A 31 -41.84 38.10 -11.19
CA LEU A 31 -40.53 38.15 -10.58
C LEU A 31 -39.77 36.93 -11.13
N CYS A 32 -39.02 37.14 -12.20
CA CYS A 32 -37.98 36.21 -12.62
C CYS A 32 -37.00 36.05 -11.46
N LEU A 33 -37.21 35.03 -10.61
CA LEU A 33 -36.15 34.49 -9.80
C LEU A 33 -35.11 33.94 -10.79
N LEU A 34 -34.08 34.73 -11.04
CA LEU A 34 -32.81 34.23 -11.54
C LEU A 34 -32.31 33.28 -10.45
N ALA A 35 -32.61 31.99 -10.62
CA ALA A 35 -31.91 30.93 -9.95
C ALA A 35 -30.45 31.06 -10.39
N ILE A 36 -29.62 31.67 -9.55
CA ILE A 36 -28.17 31.54 -9.67
C ILE A 36 -27.93 30.06 -9.37
N PRO A 37 -27.50 29.24 -10.35
CA PRO A 37 -27.12 27.88 -10.03
C PRO A 37 -25.96 28.01 -9.06
N ALA A 38 -26.12 27.46 -7.85
CA ALA A 38 -24.98 27.14 -7.01
C ALA A 38 -24.19 26.06 -7.76
N THR A 39 -23.36 26.49 -8.71
CA THR A 39 -22.30 25.66 -9.25
C THR A 39 -21.33 25.48 -8.10
N SER A 40 -21.59 24.46 -7.28
CA SER A 40 -20.56 23.82 -6.47
C SER A 40 -19.63 23.10 -7.44
N GLY A 41 -18.93 23.88 -8.27
CA GLY A 41 -17.79 23.42 -9.02
C GLY A 41 -16.71 23.18 -7.99
N ALA A 42 -16.68 21.97 -7.42
CA ALA A 42 -15.39 21.40 -7.10
C ALA A 42 -14.60 21.50 -8.41
N LEU A 43 -13.60 22.38 -8.45
CA LEU A 43 -12.63 22.37 -9.52
C LEU A 43 -12.17 20.91 -9.60
N ASP A 44 -12.46 20.26 -10.72
CA ASP A 44 -12.04 18.89 -10.99
C ASP A 44 -10.53 18.95 -11.19
N LEU A 45 -9.81 19.03 -10.06
CA LEU A 45 -8.37 19.09 -10.05
C LEU A 45 -7.89 17.79 -10.67
N PRO A 46 -6.98 17.83 -11.67
CA PRO A 46 -6.47 16.63 -12.28
C PRO A 46 -5.96 15.70 -11.17
N ALA A 47 -6.24 14.40 -11.29
CA ALA A 47 -5.75 13.42 -10.34
C ALA A 47 -4.23 13.60 -10.15
N PRO A 48 -3.70 13.43 -8.92
CA PRO A 48 -2.26 13.48 -8.70
C PRO A 48 -1.58 12.53 -9.68
N THR A 49 -0.53 13.00 -10.35
CA THR A 49 0.28 12.15 -11.23
C THR A 49 1.67 12.05 -10.64
N ALA A 50 2.01 10.87 -10.11
CA ALA A 50 3.41 10.55 -9.84
C ALA A 50 4.14 10.48 -11.19
N ALA A 51 5.27 11.17 -11.32
CA ALA A 51 6.09 11.04 -12.52
C ALA A 51 6.50 9.56 -12.72
N ALA A 52 6.65 9.14 -13.98
CA ALA A 52 7.04 7.78 -14.29
C ALA A 52 8.40 7.42 -13.67
N PRO A 53 8.59 6.18 -13.20
CA PRO A 53 9.86 5.76 -12.62
C PRO A 53 10.96 5.71 -13.68
N ASP A 54 12.16 6.10 -13.28
CA ASP A 54 13.39 6.03 -14.07
C ASP A 54 14.16 4.74 -13.73
N GLN A 55 14.27 3.86 -14.72
CA GLN A 55 14.99 2.59 -14.58
C GLN A 55 16.45 2.77 -14.16
N ALA A 56 17.15 3.80 -14.68
CA ALA A 56 18.56 4.02 -14.37
C ALA A 56 18.74 4.42 -12.89
N ARG A 57 17.78 5.16 -12.33
CA ARG A 57 17.78 5.50 -10.90
C ARG A 57 17.50 4.29 -10.04
N LEU A 58 16.50 3.47 -10.41
CA LEU A 58 16.22 2.21 -9.73
C LEU A 58 17.47 1.32 -9.69
N GLU A 59 18.15 1.16 -10.81
CA GLU A 59 19.39 0.39 -10.90
C GLU A 59 20.51 0.97 -10.04
N ALA A 60 20.72 2.29 -10.07
CA ALA A 60 21.74 2.94 -9.27
C ALA A 60 21.51 2.73 -7.76
N ILE A 61 20.25 2.82 -7.31
CA ILE A 61 19.89 2.60 -5.89
C ILE A 61 20.14 1.15 -5.50
N VAL A 62 19.65 0.18 -6.28
CA VAL A 62 19.86 -1.25 -6.01
C VAL A 62 21.36 -1.57 -5.94
N ARG A 63 22.14 -1.09 -6.92
CA ARG A 63 23.60 -1.30 -6.94
C ARG A 63 24.29 -0.71 -5.72
N LYS A 64 23.88 0.47 -5.26
CA LYS A 64 24.43 1.09 -4.04
C LYS A 64 24.09 0.26 -2.80
N LEU A 65 22.82 -0.11 -2.63
CA LEU A 65 22.32 -0.83 -1.46
C LEU A 65 22.83 -2.28 -1.37
N ALA A 66 23.07 -2.92 -2.51
CA ALA A 66 23.63 -4.27 -2.60
C ALA A 66 25.18 -4.27 -2.72
N SER A 67 25.83 -3.11 -2.58
CA SER A 67 27.28 -3.04 -2.69
C SER A 67 27.98 -3.65 -1.47
N PRO A 68 29.23 -4.13 -1.60
CA PRO A 68 30.04 -4.57 -0.46
C PRO A 68 30.21 -3.49 0.62
N GLU A 69 30.22 -2.22 0.24
CA GLU A 69 30.26 -1.08 1.16
C GLU A 69 29.07 -1.07 2.13
N MET A 70 27.92 -1.57 1.73
CA MET A 70 26.73 -1.65 2.59
C MET A 70 26.74 -2.87 3.52
N GLU A 71 27.73 -3.75 3.42
CA GLU A 71 27.91 -4.92 4.32
C GLU A 71 26.65 -5.76 4.54
N GLY A 72 25.80 -5.88 3.50
CA GLY A 72 24.53 -6.61 3.60
C GLY A 72 23.54 -5.97 4.57
N ARG A 73 23.64 -4.66 4.77
CA ARG A 73 22.69 -3.79 5.49
C ARG A 73 22.37 -4.25 6.91
N ARG A 74 23.42 -4.69 7.62
CA ARG A 74 23.36 -5.08 9.03
C ARG A 74 24.46 -4.40 9.83
N GLY A 75 24.19 -4.05 11.09
CA GLY A 75 25.16 -3.35 11.94
C GLY A 75 25.61 -2.03 11.31
N ALA A 76 26.91 -1.81 11.15
CA ALA A 76 27.45 -0.61 10.50
C ALA A 76 26.95 -0.42 9.05
N GLY A 77 26.64 -1.52 8.34
CA GLY A 77 26.01 -1.47 7.03
C GLY A 77 24.58 -0.92 7.04
N ALA A 78 23.81 -1.25 8.08
CA ALA A 78 22.47 -0.69 8.30
C ALA A 78 22.54 0.82 8.59
N GLU A 79 23.50 1.26 9.41
CA GLU A 79 23.73 2.67 9.71
C GLU A 79 24.09 3.48 8.46
N ARG A 80 24.97 2.95 7.59
CA ARG A 80 25.30 3.57 6.30
C ARG A 80 24.13 3.61 5.35
N THR A 81 23.32 2.55 5.32
CA THR A 81 22.09 2.52 4.54
C THR A 81 21.12 3.59 5.03
N ALA A 82 20.95 3.72 6.35
CA ALA A 82 20.07 4.72 6.92
C ALA A 82 20.52 6.15 6.59
N ALA A 83 21.82 6.43 6.70
CA ALA A 83 22.38 7.72 6.30
C ALA A 83 22.11 8.01 4.80
N TYR A 84 22.35 7.03 3.93
CA TYR A 84 22.07 7.15 2.49
C TYR A 84 20.60 7.47 2.21
N LEU A 85 19.66 6.76 2.83
CA LEU A 85 18.22 6.99 2.63
C LEU A 85 17.77 8.36 3.15
N VAL A 86 18.29 8.79 4.30
CA VAL A 86 18.03 10.14 4.83
C VAL A 86 18.54 11.22 3.85
N ASP A 87 19.70 11.01 3.24
CA ASP A 87 20.22 11.94 2.24
C ASP A 87 19.37 11.94 0.97
N GLN A 88 18.88 10.78 0.50
CA GLN A 88 17.93 10.72 -0.61
C GLN A 88 16.62 11.48 -0.29
N PHE A 89 16.09 11.37 0.93
CA PHE A 89 14.91 12.14 1.35
C PHE A 89 15.16 13.64 1.34
N LYS A 90 16.32 14.09 1.81
CA LYS A 90 16.71 15.51 1.80
C LYS A 90 16.93 16.04 0.38
N ASP A 91 17.56 15.27 -0.50
CA ASP A 91 17.78 15.64 -1.91
C ASP A 91 16.45 15.84 -2.64
N LEU A 92 15.45 15.01 -2.31
CA LEU A 92 14.08 15.12 -2.79
C LEU A 92 13.26 16.21 -2.07
N LYS A 93 13.85 16.91 -1.08
CA LYS A 93 13.21 17.95 -0.26
C LYS A 93 11.95 17.49 0.45
N LEU A 94 11.92 16.22 0.87
CA LEU A 94 10.79 15.67 1.61
C LEU A 94 10.81 16.16 3.06
N GLU A 95 9.63 16.26 3.66
CA GLU A 95 9.50 16.61 5.08
C GLU A 95 9.79 15.39 5.96
N PRO A 96 10.42 15.55 7.14
CA PRO A 96 10.63 14.43 8.06
C PRO A 96 9.31 13.93 8.68
N LEU A 97 9.15 12.62 8.82
CA LEU A 97 7.89 12.01 9.29
C LEU A 97 7.71 11.99 10.81
N PHE A 98 8.80 11.92 11.59
CA PHE A 98 8.76 11.63 13.02
C PHE A 98 9.13 12.86 13.86
N ASP A 99 8.17 13.74 14.15
CA ASP A 99 8.35 14.95 14.97
C ASP A 99 9.56 15.80 14.54
N GLY A 100 9.66 16.06 13.23
CA GLY A 100 10.77 16.82 12.65
C GLY A 100 12.07 16.01 12.45
N ARG A 101 12.04 14.70 12.65
CA ARG A 101 13.15 13.77 12.35
C ARG A 101 12.77 12.77 11.27
N PHE A 102 13.77 12.35 10.50
CA PHE A 102 13.62 11.25 9.53
C PHE A 102 13.71 9.88 10.20
N THR A 103 14.04 9.83 11.48
CA THR A 103 14.39 8.59 12.20
C THR A 103 13.41 8.33 13.34
N GLN A 104 13.01 7.06 13.47
CA GLN A 104 12.30 6.51 14.61
C GLN A 104 13.17 5.40 15.23
N PRO A 105 13.92 5.70 16.30
CA PRO A 105 14.74 4.71 16.99
C PRO A 105 13.88 3.60 17.61
N ILE A 106 14.34 2.36 17.47
CA ILE A 106 13.70 1.18 18.05
C ILE A 106 14.47 0.80 19.33
N PRO A 107 13.82 0.82 20.51
CA PRO A 107 14.46 0.46 21.77
C PRO A 107 15.00 -0.98 21.78
N GLY A 108 16.21 -1.15 22.30
CA GLY A 108 16.87 -2.44 22.51
C GLY A 108 16.52 -3.09 23.85
N LYS A 109 17.22 -4.18 24.17
CA LYS A 109 16.97 -4.97 25.40
C LYS A 109 17.34 -4.26 26.70
N THR A 110 18.30 -3.34 26.66
CA THR A 110 18.74 -2.58 27.83
C THR A 110 18.21 -1.15 27.76
N PRO A 111 17.89 -0.52 28.91
CA PRO A 111 17.44 0.87 28.93
C PRO A 111 18.42 1.80 28.21
N GLY A 112 17.89 2.60 27.28
CA GLY A 112 18.67 3.55 26.48
C GLY A 112 19.40 2.94 25.26
N ALA A 113 19.41 1.62 25.10
CA ALA A 113 19.95 1.01 23.88
C ALA A 113 18.99 1.19 22.70
N ILE A 114 19.54 1.36 21.51
CA ILE A 114 18.81 1.37 20.23
C ILE A 114 19.26 0.13 19.47
N GLN A 115 18.31 -0.71 19.03
CA GLN A 115 18.62 -1.94 18.30
C GLN A 115 18.42 -1.81 16.78
N GLY A 116 17.71 -0.78 16.34
CA GLY A 116 17.44 -0.48 14.93
C GLY A 116 16.75 0.88 14.80
N THR A 117 16.55 1.37 13.58
CA THR A 117 15.95 2.68 13.32
C THR A 117 15.07 2.66 12.09
N ASN A 118 13.76 2.83 12.24
CA ASN A 118 12.90 3.07 11.08
C ASN A 118 13.19 4.46 10.50
N LEU A 119 13.02 4.58 9.19
CA LEU A 119 13.23 5.82 8.45
C LEU A 119 11.91 6.27 7.81
N GLY A 120 11.67 7.57 7.77
CA GLY A 120 10.39 8.09 7.33
C GLY A 120 10.47 9.52 6.85
N ALA A 121 9.94 9.76 5.66
CA ALA A 121 9.73 11.08 5.09
C ALA A 121 8.30 11.21 4.56
N MET A 122 7.86 12.43 4.26
CA MET A 122 6.51 12.67 3.76
C MET A 122 6.43 13.84 2.78
N ILE A 123 5.33 13.85 2.04
CA ILE A 123 4.81 14.99 1.30
C ILE A 123 3.44 15.31 1.89
N ARG A 124 3.28 16.54 2.40
CA ARG A 124 2.02 16.98 2.98
C ARG A 124 0.94 17.13 1.90
N GLY A 125 -0.25 16.63 2.19
CA GLY A 125 -1.42 16.77 1.33
C GLY A 125 -1.84 18.22 1.14
N SER A 126 -2.29 18.55 -0.07
CA SER A 126 -2.71 19.89 -0.48
C SER A 126 -4.14 20.24 -0.08
N ASP A 127 -5.03 19.25 0.12
CA ASP A 127 -6.43 19.47 0.47
C ASP A 127 -6.58 19.57 2.00
N PRO A 128 -7.03 20.70 2.57
CA PRO A 128 -7.20 20.86 4.02
C PRO A 128 -8.12 19.83 4.68
N ARG A 129 -9.05 19.23 3.92
CA ARG A 129 -9.96 18.18 4.43
C ARG A 129 -9.31 16.80 4.47
N LEU A 130 -8.39 16.53 3.53
CA LEU A 130 -7.82 15.19 3.31
C LEU A 130 -6.35 15.07 3.73
N ARG A 131 -5.65 16.19 3.95
CA ARG A 131 -4.20 16.18 4.25
C ARG A 131 -3.82 15.44 5.55
N ASP A 132 -4.77 15.21 6.44
CA ASP A 132 -4.55 14.45 7.68
C ASP A 132 -4.95 12.97 7.54
N GLU A 133 -5.31 12.54 6.32
CA GLU A 133 -5.38 11.14 5.90
C GLU A 133 -4.10 10.76 5.15
N TRP A 134 -3.70 9.49 5.28
CA TRP A 134 -2.36 9.05 4.89
C TRP A 134 -2.37 7.88 3.93
N VAL A 135 -1.54 7.97 2.89
CA VAL A 135 -1.09 6.82 2.11
C VAL A 135 0.35 6.56 2.50
N ILE A 136 0.68 5.33 2.87
CA ILE A 136 2.04 4.93 3.22
C ILE A 136 2.57 4.03 2.11
N VAL A 137 3.76 4.33 1.61
CA VAL A 137 4.54 3.47 0.70
C VAL A 137 5.81 3.04 1.42
N SER A 138 6.07 1.74 1.50
CA SER A 138 7.17 1.20 2.30
C SER A 138 7.93 0.03 1.67
N ALA A 139 9.11 -0.21 2.23
CA ALA A 139 9.95 -1.39 2.06
C ALA A 139 10.91 -1.47 3.25
N HIS A 140 11.32 -2.67 3.69
CA HIS A 140 12.40 -2.76 4.67
C HIS A 140 13.76 -2.57 4.00
N TYR A 141 14.72 -2.00 4.72
CA TYR A 141 16.07 -1.78 4.20
C TYR A 141 17.11 -2.70 4.83
N ASP A 142 16.81 -3.37 5.94
CA ASP A 142 17.75 -4.32 6.54
C ASP A 142 17.93 -5.56 5.67
N HIS A 143 19.03 -6.28 5.92
CA HIS A 143 19.25 -7.60 5.35
C HIS A 143 20.20 -8.43 6.22
N LEU A 144 20.57 -9.61 5.74
CA LEU A 144 21.24 -10.67 6.49
C LEU A 144 22.67 -10.34 6.97
N GLY A 145 23.33 -9.36 6.34
CA GLY A 145 24.70 -8.93 6.64
C GLY A 145 25.80 -9.85 6.08
N VAL A 146 26.97 -9.80 6.71
CA VAL A 146 28.05 -10.76 6.46
C VAL A 146 27.93 -11.94 7.41
N ARG A 147 27.77 -13.16 6.88
CA ARG A 147 27.66 -14.40 7.65
C ARG A 147 28.85 -15.30 7.35
N ARG A 148 29.62 -15.66 8.38
CA ARG A 148 30.82 -16.52 8.26
C ARG A 148 31.80 -16.05 7.17
N GLY A 149 31.99 -14.74 7.06
CA GLY A 149 32.87 -14.11 6.07
C GLY A 149 32.28 -13.98 4.66
N VAL A 150 31.04 -14.43 4.45
CA VAL A 150 30.35 -14.33 3.16
C VAL A 150 29.33 -13.20 3.21
N LEU A 151 29.40 -12.30 2.23
CA LEU A 151 28.45 -11.18 2.07
C LEU A 151 27.13 -11.69 1.48
N TYR A 152 26.02 -11.23 2.06
CA TYR A 152 24.67 -11.38 1.52
C TYR A 152 24.24 -10.00 1.02
N PRO A 153 24.23 -9.74 -0.30
CA PRO A 153 24.03 -8.38 -0.80
C PRO A 153 22.58 -7.91 -0.72
N GLY A 154 21.59 -8.82 -0.84
CA GLY A 154 20.18 -8.48 -0.71
C GLY A 154 19.68 -7.52 -1.79
N ALA A 155 20.00 -7.79 -3.06
CA ALA A 155 19.60 -6.91 -4.15
C ALA A 155 18.10 -6.95 -4.43
N ASP A 156 17.50 -8.15 -4.45
CA ASP A 156 16.06 -8.32 -4.58
C ASP A 156 15.40 -8.15 -3.21
N ASP A 157 16.04 -8.69 -2.17
CA ASP A 157 15.58 -8.69 -0.78
C ASP A 157 16.45 -7.76 0.11
N ASN A 158 16.05 -6.53 0.37
CA ASN A 158 14.94 -5.81 -0.25
C ASN A 158 15.39 -4.45 -0.81
N ALA A 159 16.60 -4.39 -1.37
CA ALA A 159 17.05 -3.19 -2.08
C ALA A 159 16.13 -2.83 -3.25
N SER A 160 15.49 -3.82 -3.90
CA SER A 160 14.50 -3.61 -4.96
C SER A 160 13.28 -2.83 -4.47
N GLY A 161 12.71 -3.19 -3.30
CA GLY A 161 11.60 -2.47 -2.67
C GLY A 161 11.99 -1.07 -2.23
N VAL A 162 13.19 -0.90 -1.65
CA VAL A 162 13.69 0.43 -1.24
C VAL A 162 13.89 1.35 -2.45
N ALA A 163 14.44 0.82 -3.55
CA ALA A 163 14.57 1.56 -4.80
C ALA A 163 13.21 2.02 -5.34
N MET A 164 12.22 1.13 -5.33
CA MET A 164 10.84 1.48 -5.69
C MET A 164 10.28 2.59 -4.80
N MET A 165 10.42 2.48 -3.47
CA MET A 165 9.89 3.47 -2.54
C MET A 165 10.49 4.86 -2.81
N LEU A 166 11.82 4.95 -2.97
CA LEU A 166 12.49 6.21 -3.29
C LEU A 166 12.07 6.77 -4.64
N GLU A 167 11.83 5.91 -5.63
CA GLU A 167 11.44 6.37 -6.96
C GLU A 167 9.98 6.82 -7.01
N VAL A 168 9.08 6.17 -6.27
CA VAL A 168 7.72 6.67 -6.06
C VAL A 168 7.77 8.01 -5.31
N ALA A 169 8.63 8.15 -4.29
CA ALA A 169 8.83 9.42 -3.58
C ALA A 169 9.29 10.55 -4.51
N ARG A 170 10.27 10.27 -5.39
CA ARG A 170 10.69 11.21 -6.44
C ARG A 170 9.53 11.54 -7.38
N GLY A 171 8.75 10.54 -7.77
CA GLY A 171 7.57 10.70 -8.62
C GLY A 171 6.57 11.70 -8.06
N PHE A 172 6.28 11.65 -6.76
CA PHE A 172 5.43 12.64 -6.09
C PHE A 172 6.12 14.00 -5.89
N ALA A 173 7.41 14.02 -5.51
CA ALA A 173 8.16 15.26 -5.27
C ALA A 173 8.36 16.10 -6.55
N THR A 174 8.42 15.45 -7.70
CA THR A 174 8.61 16.09 -9.03
C THR A 174 7.35 16.11 -9.87
N GLY A 175 6.24 15.56 -9.37
CA GLY A 175 4.96 15.54 -10.05
C GLY A 175 4.35 16.94 -10.19
N ALA A 176 3.57 17.14 -11.24
CA ALA A 176 2.96 18.45 -11.52
C ALA A 176 1.84 18.81 -10.54
N THR A 177 1.14 17.79 -10.01
CA THR A 177 0.01 17.96 -9.11
C THR A 177 0.34 17.38 -7.74
N PRO A 178 0.32 18.18 -6.65
CA PRO A 178 0.54 17.67 -5.32
C PRO A 178 -0.59 16.71 -4.90
N PRO A 179 -0.30 15.70 -4.06
CA PRO A 179 -1.33 14.80 -3.56
C PRO A 179 -2.34 15.55 -2.69
N ARG A 180 -3.60 15.08 -2.63
CA ARG A 180 -4.63 15.69 -1.78
C ARG A 180 -4.49 15.22 -0.33
N ARG A 181 -4.25 13.92 -0.15
CA ARG A 181 -3.84 13.28 1.11
C ARG A 181 -2.34 13.42 1.32
N SER A 182 -1.88 13.27 2.56
CA SER A 182 -0.44 13.16 2.81
C SER A 182 0.07 11.79 2.38
N VAL A 183 1.28 11.76 1.82
CA VAL A 183 1.94 10.52 1.41
C VAL A 183 3.21 10.37 2.25
N ALA A 184 3.33 9.25 2.95
CA ALA A 184 4.52 8.91 3.74
C ALA A 184 5.31 7.80 3.05
N PHE A 185 6.63 7.95 3.05
CA PHE A 185 7.60 6.98 2.55
C PHE A 185 8.37 6.44 3.74
N VAL A 186 8.18 5.16 4.05
CA VAL A 186 8.69 4.55 5.29
C VAL A 186 9.58 3.38 4.96
N SER A 187 10.82 3.41 5.44
CA SER A 187 11.72 2.27 5.34
C SER A 187 11.92 1.61 6.70
N PHE A 188 11.54 0.35 6.81
CA PHE A 188 11.60 -0.40 8.06
C PHE A 188 12.97 -1.05 8.27
N ASP A 189 13.38 -1.13 9.53
CA ASP A 189 14.56 -1.88 9.96
C ASP A 189 14.13 -3.15 10.68
N LEU A 190 15.03 -4.12 10.81
CA LEU A 190 14.85 -5.35 11.57
C LEU A 190 13.65 -6.20 11.11
N GLU A 191 13.34 -6.21 9.82
CA GLU A 191 12.35 -7.10 9.21
C GLU A 191 12.80 -8.56 9.35
N GLU A 192 14.06 -8.81 9.02
CA GLU A 192 14.67 -10.14 8.84
C GLU A 192 14.82 -10.92 10.16
N ILE A 193 14.67 -10.20 11.27
CA ILE A 193 14.71 -10.77 12.62
C ILE A 193 13.32 -10.76 13.29
N GLY A 194 12.26 -10.58 12.50
CA GLY A 194 10.88 -10.71 12.93
C GLY A 194 10.10 -9.39 12.93
N LEU A 195 10.16 -8.61 11.86
CA LEU A 195 9.28 -7.45 11.63
C LEU A 195 9.35 -6.41 12.76
N PHE A 196 10.49 -6.27 13.45
CA PHE A 196 10.54 -5.42 14.65
C PHE A 196 10.30 -3.95 14.32
N GLY A 197 10.79 -3.46 13.18
CA GLY A 197 10.55 -2.11 12.70
C GLY A 197 9.09 -1.80 12.49
N SER A 198 8.39 -2.56 11.63
CA SER A 198 6.97 -2.34 11.36
C SER A 198 6.08 -2.59 12.57
N ARG A 199 6.41 -3.57 13.43
CA ARG A 199 5.73 -3.77 14.72
C ARG A 199 5.87 -2.56 15.64
N TYR A 200 7.07 -2.01 15.73
CA TYR A 200 7.32 -0.81 16.55
C TYR A 200 6.59 0.41 15.99
N PHE A 201 6.61 0.60 14.66
CA PHE A 201 5.90 1.68 13.98
C PHE A 201 4.40 1.63 14.27
N VAL A 202 3.77 0.47 14.13
CA VAL A 202 2.33 0.29 14.38
C VAL A 202 1.97 0.44 15.87
N ALA A 203 2.91 0.15 16.78
CA ALA A 203 2.73 0.39 18.21
C ALA A 203 2.92 1.87 18.60
N HIS A 204 3.76 2.61 17.86
CA HIS A 204 4.10 4.02 18.11
C HIS A 204 3.99 4.85 16.82
N PRO A 205 2.79 4.92 16.22
CA PRO A 205 2.66 5.50 14.90
C PRO A 205 2.77 7.03 14.96
N PRO A 206 3.42 7.69 13.99
CA PRO A 206 3.51 9.16 13.94
C PRO A 206 2.18 9.83 13.56
N MET A 207 1.20 9.05 13.10
CA MET A 207 -0.18 9.45 12.87
C MET A 207 -1.16 8.41 13.42
N PRO A 208 -2.42 8.77 13.71
CA PRO A 208 -3.44 7.79 14.03
C PRO A 208 -3.62 6.75 12.91
N LEU A 209 -3.58 5.46 13.24
CA LEU A 209 -3.67 4.39 12.23
C LEU A 209 -5.03 4.32 11.54
N ASP A 210 -6.09 4.77 12.19
CA ASP A 210 -7.43 4.91 11.61
C ASP A 210 -7.51 6.02 10.54
N ARG A 211 -6.48 6.87 10.45
CA ARG A 211 -6.28 7.85 9.37
C ARG A 211 -5.39 7.35 8.24
N VAL A 212 -4.84 6.14 8.35
CA VAL A 212 -4.10 5.51 7.24
C VAL A 212 -5.12 4.90 6.28
N SER A 213 -5.28 5.56 5.14
CA SER A 213 -6.20 5.15 4.07
C SER A 213 -5.72 3.91 3.33
N LEU A 214 -4.41 3.78 3.15
CA LEU A 214 -3.78 2.66 2.47
C LEU A 214 -2.32 2.52 2.88
N PHE A 215 -1.91 1.31 3.24
CA PHE A 215 -0.51 0.93 3.46
C PHE A 215 -0.04 0.04 2.30
N ILE A 216 0.94 0.50 1.53
CA ILE A 216 1.53 -0.24 0.41
C ILE A 216 2.94 -0.64 0.81
N THR A 217 3.25 -1.92 0.77
CA THR A 217 4.62 -2.40 0.98
C THR A 217 5.03 -3.38 -0.11
N ALA A 218 6.32 -3.38 -0.45
CA ALA A 218 6.88 -4.29 -1.43
C ALA A 218 8.10 -5.00 -0.88
N ASP A 219 8.23 -6.28 -1.23
CA ASP A 219 9.28 -7.16 -0.77
C ASP A 219 9.60 -8.19 -1.85
N MET A 220 10.85 -8.14 -2.34
CA MET A 220 11.32 -8.85 -3.53
C MET A 220 10.45 -8.54 -4.76
N ILE A 221 10.81 -7.49 -5.50
CA ILE A 221 10.07 -7.07 -6.71
C ILE A 221 10.94 -6.93 -7.96
N GLY A 222 12.19 -7.36 -7.87
CA GLY A 222 13.19 -7.32 -8.93
C GLY A 222 13.46 -8.65 -9.64
N ARG A 223 12.94 -9.79 -9.14
CA ARG A 223 13.16 -11.10 -9.79
C ARG A 223 11.86 -11.84 -10.12
N ALA A 224 11.98 -13.10 -10.54
CA ALA A 224 10.88 -13.96 -10.93
C ALA A 224 10.75 -15.12 -9.96
N MET A 225 9.52 -15.44 -9.53
CA MET A 225 9.22 -16.62 -8.73
C MET A 225 9.83 -17.87 -9.38
N MET A 226 10.60 -18.64 -8.62
CA MET A 226 11.30 -19.84 -9.08
C MET A 226 12.21 -19.63 -10.31
N GLY A 227 12.51 -18.38 -10.67
CA GLY A 227 13.23 -18.03 -11.90
C GLY A 227 12.42 -18.16 -13.21
N VAL A 228 11.14 -18.54 -13.14
CA VAL A 228 10.31 -18.85 -14.34
C VAL A 228 9.07 -17.98 -14.48
N CYS A 229 8.49 -17.47 -13.38
CA CYS A 229 7.31 -16.57 -13.44
C CYS A 229 7.73 -15.12 -13.71
N LYS A 230 8.20 -14.85 -14.93
CA LYS A 230 8.87 -13.58 -15.26
C LYS A 230 7.94 -12.38 -15.28
N ASP A 231 6.72 -12.54 -15.76
CA ASP A 231 5.80 -11.44 -16.03
C ASP A 231 4.79 -11.18 -14.90
N GLN A 232 4.91 -11.85 -13.75
CA GLN A 232 3.96 -11.71 -12.65
C GLN A 232 4.54 -10.94 -11.46
N VAL A 233 3.67 -10.12 -10.85
CA VAL A 233 3.80 -9.62 -9.48
C VAL A 233 2.57 -10.03 -8.71
N PHE A 234 2.76 -10.66 -7.55
CA PHE A 234 1.68 -11.07 -6.68
C PHE A 234 1.28 -9.92 -5.76
N VAL A 235 -0.03 -9.73 -5.60
CA VAL A 235 -0.60 -8.68 -4.77
C VAL A 235 -1.58 -9.27 -3.77
N LEU A 236 -1.31 -9.05 -2.49
CA LEU A 236 -2.15 -9.45 -1.35
C LEU A 236 -2.84 -8.23 -0.74
N GLY A 237 -3.95 -8.46 -0.02
CA GLY A 237 -4.65 -7.45 0.78
C GLY A 237 -5.96 -6.94 0.18
N THR A 238 -6.20 -7.19 -1.11
CA THR A 238 -7.45 -6.79 -1.77
C THR A 238 -8.68 -7.52 -1.22
N GLU A 239 -8.51 -8.69 -0.58
CA GLU A 239 -9.61 -9.46 0.00
C GLU A 239 -10.36 -8.70 1.10
N HIS A 240 -9.64 -7.83 1.82
CA HIS A 240 -10.23 -6.97 2.86
C HIS A 240 -10.57 -5.56 2.35
N ALA A 241 -10.21 -5.22 1.12
CA ALA A 241 -10.57 -3.93 0.50
C ALA A 241 -10.72 -4.07 -1.02
N PRO A 242 -11.82 -4.69 -1.51
CA PRO A 242 -11.98 -5.04 -2.92
C PRO A 242 -11.93 -3.85 -3.88
N GLY A 243 -12.28 -2.65 -3.39
CA GLY A 243 -12.20 -1.40 -4.16
C GLY A 243 -10.78 -1.05 -4.63
N LEU A 244 -9.73 -1.62 -4.03
CA LEU A 244 -8.34 -1.43 -4.45
C LEU A 244 -8.04 -2.08 -5.82
N ARG A 245 -8.84 -3.06 -6.25
CA ARG A 245 -8.63 -3.80 -7.51
C ARG A 245 -8.76 -2.89 -8.73
N ALA A 246 -9.71 -1.97 -8.72
CA ALA A 246 -9.88 -1.02 -9.82
C ALA A 246 -8.61 -0.16 -10.02
N TRP A 247 -7.97 0.28 -8.93
CA TRP A 247 -6.72 1.03 -8.99
C TRP A 247 -5.55 0.18 -9.47
N LEU A 248 -5.49 -1.09 -9.07
CA LEU A 248 -4.49 -2.04 -9.57
C LEU A 248 -4.63 -2.27 -11.07
N ASP A 249 -5.85 -2.56 -11.53
CA ASP A 249 -6.15 -2.83 -12.94
C ASP A 249 -5.85 -1.61 -13.82
N GLU A 250 -6.25 -0.43 -13.38
CA GLU A 250 -5.96 0.83 -14.07
C GLU A 250 -4.45 1.09 -14.11
N SER A 251 -3.76 0.93 -12.98
CA SER A 251 -2.32 1.18 -12.89
C SER A 251 -1.49 0.16 -13.68
N ALA A 252 -1.97 -1.07 -13.83
CA ALA A 252 -1.30 -2.13 -14.59
C ALA A 252 -1.63 -2.12 -16.09
N ARG A 253 -2.69 -1.42 -16.51
CA ARG A 253 -3.18 -1.44 -17.90
C ARG A 253 -2.08 -1.04 -18.89
N GLY A 254 -1.82 -1.91 -19.86
CA GLY A 254 -0.84 -1.67 -20.93
C GLY A 254 0.63 -1.80 -20.50
N ARG A 255 0.91 -2.23 -19.26
CA ARG A 255 2.29 -2.45 -18.77
C ARG A 255 2.73 -3.89 -19.00
N PRO A 256 4.05 -4.14 -19.13
CA PRO A 256 4.60 -5.48 -19.32
C PRO A 256 4.70 -6.27 -17.99
N VAL A 257 3.69 -6.14 -17.13
CA VAL A 257 3.59 -6.88 -15.87
C VAL A 257 2.13 -7.25 -15.60
N ARG A 258 1.88 -8.49 -15.21
CA ARG A 258 0.58 -9.00 -14.79
C ARG A 258 0.49 -8.99 -13.27
N VAL A 259 -0.54 -8.34 -12.75
CA VAL A 259 -0.90 -8.37 -11.34
C VAL A 259 -1.65 -9.68 -11.07
N GLY A 260 -1.06 -10.55 -10.27
CA GLY A 260 -1.68 -11.78 -9.77
C GLY A 260 -2.25 -11.55 -8.37
N LEU A 261 -3.57 -11.59 -8.22
CA LEU A 261 -4.20 -11.44 -6.91
C LEU A 261 -4.11 -12.76 -6.14
N LEU A 262 -3.65 -12.70 -4.90
CA LEU A 262 -3.65 -13.81 -3.95
C LEU A 262 -4.17 -13.31 -2.60
N GLY A 263 -4.89 -14.16 -1.87
CA GLY A 263 -5.25 -13.88 -0.49
C GLY A 263 -4.04 -13.98 0.43
N SER A 264 -4.05 -13.21 1.51
CA SER A 264 -3.00 -13.29 2.55
C SER A 264 -2.93 -14.64 3.24
N ASP A 265 -3.99 -15.44 3.16
CA ASP A 265 -3.99 -16.82 3.59
C ASP A 265 -3.18 -17.73 2.66
N VAL A 266 -2.83 -17.38 1.43
CA VAL A 266 -1.88 -18.21 0.64
C VAL A 266 -0.54 -18.35 1.36
N LEU A 267 -0.06 -17.27 1.99
CA LEU A 267 1.17 -17.28 2.76
C LEU A 267 0.87 -17.68 4.21
N VAL A 268 1.52 -18.75 4.67
CA VAL A 268 1.44 -19.12 6.10
C VAL A 268 2.27 -18.10 6.89
N LEU A 269 1.61 -17.42 7.84
CA LEU A 269 2.13 -16.36 8.71
C LEU A 269 2.30 -14.99 8.03
N ASN A 270 2.31 -13.93 8.85
CA ASN A 270 2.69 -12.57 8.44
C ASN A 270 4.17 -12.57 8.01
N ARG A 271 4.42 -12.74 6.72
CA ARG A 271 5.76 -12.95 6.15
C ARG A 271 6.52 -11.66 5.81
N SER A 272 5.88 -10.49 5.92
CA SER A 272 6.50 -9.19 5.63
C SER A 272 5.75 -8.09 6.39
N ASP A 273 6.15 -6.83 6.19
CA ASP A 273 5.73 -5.66 6.96
C ASP A 273 4.22 -5.33 6.92
N TYR A 274 3.44 -5.95 6.02
CA TYR A 274 1.99 -5.80 6.01
C TYR A 274 1.31 -6.44 7.22
N GLY A 275 1.94 -7.42 7.87
CA GLY A 275 1.33 -8.18 8.96
C GLY A 275 0.86 -7.36 10.17
N PRO A 276 1.71 -6.47 10.72
CA PRO A 276 1.31 -5.55 11.78
C PRO A 276 0.13 -4.63 11.39
N PHE A 277 0.11 -4.13 10.15
CA PHE A 277 -0.99 -3.28 9.64
C PHE A 277 -2.29 -4.06 9.44
N ARG A 278 -2.21 -5.26 8.88
CA ARG A 278 -3.33 -6.22 8.77
C ARG A 278 -3.97 -6.51 10.13
N THR A 279 -3.15 -6.72 11.16
CA THR A 279 -3.62 -6.98 12.53
C THR A 279 -4.38 -5.79 13.12
N ARG A 280 -4.05 -4.56 12.68
CA ARG A 280 -4.75 -3.32 13.04
C ARG A 280 -5.86 -2.94 12.06
N GLN A 281 -6.23 -3.83 11.14
CA GLN A 281 -7.30 -3.61 10.17
C GLN A 281 -7.09 -2.37 9.30
N VAL A 282 -5.83 -2.03 9.02
CA VAL A 282 -5.49 -0.99 8.04
C VAL A 282 -5.54 -1.62 6.64
N PRO A 283 -6.25 -1.02 5.66
CA PRO A 283 -6.21 -1.48 4.27
C PRO A 283 -4.76 -1.51 3.78
N TYR A 284 -4.37 -2.62 3.16
CA TYR A 284 -3.00 -2.78 2.68
C TYR A 284 -2.93 -3.41 1.29
N LEU A 285 -1.82 -3.16 0.61
CA LEU A 285 -1.37 -3.93 -0.54
C LEU A 285 0.06 -4.38 -0.31
N PHE A 286 0.28 -5.68 -0.48
CA PHE A 286 1.61 -6.26 -0.43
C PHE A 286 2.01 -6.76 -1.81
N PHE A 287 3.10 -6.23 -2.35
CA PHE A 287 3.65 -6.62 -3.66
C PHE A 287 4.89 -7.50 -3.47
N SER A 288 4.90 -8.65 -4.14
CA SER A 288 6.08 -9.52 -4.19
C SER A 288 6.09 -10.33 -5.48
N THR A 289 7.27 -10.66 -5.98
CA THR A 289 7.44 -11.60 -7.09
C THR A 289 7.67 -13.03 -6.63
N GLY A 290 7.58 -13.28 -5.31
CA GLY A 290 7.74 -14.59 -4.69
C GLY A 290 9.21 -15.03 -4.58
N GLU A 291 9.42 -16.13 -3.86
CA GLU A 291 10.77 -16.64 -3.63
C GLU A 291 11.43 -17.07 -4.95
N ASN A 292 12.72 -16.75 -5.06
CA ASN A 292 13.54 -17.02 -6.23
C ASN A 292 14.81 -17.80 -5.85
N PRO A 293 15.52 -18.45 -6.79
CA PRO A 293 16.66 -19.30 -6.48
C PRO A 293 17.86 -18.62 -5.78
N CYS A 294 17.89 -17.28 -5.74
CA CYS A 294 18.93 -16.51 -5.06
C CYS A 294 18.46 -15.95 -3.71
N TYR A 295 17.22 -16.23 -3.28
CA TYR A 295 16.68 -15.74 -2.02
C TYR A 295 17.56 -16.15 -0.82
N HIS A 296 17.86 -15.20 0.06
CA HIS A 296 18.77 -15.38 1.19
C HIS A 296 20.13 -15.99 0.80
N SER A 297 20.66 -15.67 -0.38
CA SER A 297 21.92 -16.21 -0.86
C SER A 297 22.91 -15.10 -1.27
N PRO A 298 24.23 -15.40 -1.27
CA PRO A 298 25.25 -14.47 -1.78
C PRO A 298 25.08 -14.08 -3.26
N GLU A 299 24.28 -14.85 -3.99
CA GLU A 299 23.95 -14.63 -5.39
C GLU A 299 22.81 -13.61 -5.59
N ASP A 300 22.15 -13.14 -4.53
CA ASP A 300 21.19 -12.03 -4.61
C ASP A 300 21.90 -10.69 -4.85
N ARG A 301 22.39 -10.53 -6.08
CA ARG A 301 23.24 -9.42 -6.52
C ARG A 301 22.49 -8.48 -7.45
N ALA A 302 22.93 -7.23 -7.51
CA ALA A 302 22.34 -6.21 -8.37
C ALA A 302 22.34 -6.61 -9.86
N GLU A 303 23.31 -7.42 -10.31
CA GLU A 303 23.35 -7.93 -11.68
C GLU A 303 22.22 -8.91 -12.01
N THR A 304 21.58 -9.48 -10.99
CA THR A 304 20.55 -10.49 -11.17
C THR A 304 19.15 -9.89 -11.29
N ILE A 305 18.99 -8.59 -11.03
CA ILE A 305 17.70 -7.91 -11.07
C ILE A 305 17.19 -7.71 -12.50
N ASP A 306 15.91 -7.99 -12.71
CA ASP A 306 15.15 -7.62 -13.90
C ASP A 306 14.65 -6.17 -13.73
N TYR A 307 15.50 -5.21 -14.14
CA TYR A 307 15.19 -3.79 -14.00
C TYR A 307 13.96 -3.32 -14.81
N PRO A 308 13.70 -3.82 -16.04
CA PRO A 308 12.43 -3.54 -16.72
C PRO A 308 11.20 -3.97 -15.90
N LYS A 309 11.23 -5.15 -15.29
CA LYS A 309 10.17 -5.63 -14.40
C LYS A 309 10.03 -4.76 -13.15
N LEU A 310 11.14 -4.47 -12.47
CA LEU A 310 11.16 -3.59 -11.29
C LEU A 310 10.56 -2.22 -11.61
N THR A 311 10.89 -1.66 -12.78
CA THR A 311 10.36 -0.36 -13.25
C THR A 311 8.86 -0.44 -13.51
N ALA A 312 8.38 -1.50 -14.15
CA ALA A 312 6.96 -1.70 -14.40
C ALA A 312 6.17 -1.83 -13.09
N ILE A 313 6.67 -2.61 -12.12
CA ILE A 313 6.04 -2.77 -10.79
C ILE A 313 6.06 -1.45 -10.02
N SER A 314 7.17 -0.72 -10.04
CA SER A 314 7.28 0.61 -9.40
C SER A 314 6.25 1.60 -9.97
N ALA A 315 5.99 1.53 -11.28
CA ALA A 315 5.00 2.36 -11.93
C ALA A 315 3.55 1.97 -11.55
N VAL A 316 3.28 0.68 -11.34
CA VAL A 316 1.98 0.21 -10.81
C VAL A 316 1.78 0.73 -9.39
N ILE A 317 2.77 0.55 -8.51
CA ILE A 317 2.69 1.00 -7.11
C ILE A 317 2.52 2.53 -7.04
N GLY A 318 3.29 3.29 -7.83
CA GLY A 318 3.15 4.74 -7.93
C GLY A 318 1.75 5.17 -8.41
N GLY A 319 1.18 4.48 -9.40
CA GLY A 319 -0.19 4.74 -9.89
C GLY A 319 -1.27 4.47 -8.85
N VAL A 320 -1.13 3.38 -8.08
CA VAL A 320 -2.05 3.07 -6.97
C VAL A 320 -1.94 4.10 -5.85
N ALA A 321 -0.71 4.47 -5.47
CA ALA A 321 -0.48 5.51 -4.46
C ALA A 321 -1.05 6.87 -4.91
N ALA A 322 -0.93 7.21 -6.19
CA ALA A 322 -1.48 8.42 -6.77
C ALA A 322 -3.02 8.42 -6.75
N SER A 323 -3.63 7.29 -7.11
CA SER A 323 -5.08 7.09 -7.02
C SER A 323 -5.59 7.22 -5.59
N ALA A 324 -4.94 6.55 -4.63
CA ALA A 324 -5.31 6.59 -3.21
C ALA A 324 -5.16 8.00 -2.60
N SER A 325 -4.11 8.72 -2.98
CA SER A 325 -3.85 10.07 -2.47
C SER A 325 -4.67 11.17 -3.15
N GLY A 326 -5.34 10.86 -4.27
CA GLY A 326 -6.18 11.79 -5.04
C GLY A 326 -7.69 11.58 -4.93
N ALA A 327 -8.14 10.37 -4.61
CA ALA A 327 -9.57 10.04 -4.58
C ALA A 327 -10.35 10.88 -3.54
N GLU A 328 -11.64 11.14 -3.73
CA GLU A 328 -12.44 11.78 -2.67
C GLU A 328 -12.60 10.83 -1.48
N GLU A 329 -12.88 9.56 -1.76
CA GLU A 329 -13.02 8.49 -0.79
C GLU A 329 -12.05 7.34 -1.09
N THR A 330 -11.64 6.60 -0.07
CA THR A 330 -10.78 5.43 -0.21
C THR A 330 -11.51 4.15 0.22
N PRO A 331 -11.18 3.00 -0.39
CA PRO A 331 -11.66 1.70 0.07
C PRO A 331 -11.32 1.50 1.55
N ARG A 332 -12.32 1.07 2.33
CA ARG A 332 -12.17 0.78 3.76
C ARG A 332 -11.98 -0.71 4.00
N TRP A 333 -11.38 -1.02 5.14
CA TRP A 333 -11.23 -2.40 5.59
C TRP A 333 -12.60 -3.06 5.82
N SER A 334 -12.77 -4.24 5.25
CA SER A 334 -13.88 -5.16 5.51
C SER A 334 -13.44 -6.26 6.48
N PRO A 335 -14.14 -6.46 7.61
CA PRO A 335 -13.83 -7.57 8.52
C PRO A 335 -14.12 -8.94 7.89
N THR A 336 -14.99 -8.99 6.88
CA THR A 336 -15.27 -10.20 6.11
C THR A 336 -14.48 -10.14 4.79
N PRO A 337 -13.43 -10.96 4.64
CA PRO A 337 -12.71 -11.00 3.37
C PRO A 337 -13.63 -11.54 2.28
N ASP A 338 -13.53 -10.98 1.09
CA ASP A 338 -14.15 -11.58 -0.08
C ASP A 338 -13.26 -12.69 -0.67
N ASN A 339 -13.76 -13.36 -1.70
CA ASN A 339 -13.09 -14.48 -2.36
C ASN A 339 -12.82 -14.08 -3.82
N PRO A 340 -11.69 -13.42 -4.13
CA PRO A 340 -11.44 -12.91 -5.47
C PRO A 340 -11.44 -14.04 -6.49
N PHE A 341 -12.34 -13.97 -7.47
CA PHE A 341 -12.40 -14.94 -8.56
C PHE A 341 -11.08 -15.00 -9.35
N ASP A 342 -10.37 -13.86 -9.47
CA ASP A 342 -9.08 -13.78 -10.16
C ASP A 342 -7.93 -14.47 -9.40
N GLU A 343 -8.14 -14.90 -8.16
CA GLU A 343 -7.17 -15.76 -7.47
C GLU A 343 -7.04 -17.12 -8.17
N ALA A 344 -8.15 -17.71 -8.62
CA ALA A 344 -8.11 -18.95 -9.40
C ALA A 344 -7.35 -18.76 -10.73
N ARG A 345 -7.48 -17.58 -11.35
CA ARG A 345 -6.73 -17.22 -12.57
C ARG A 345 -5.23 -17.16 -12.29
N THR A 346 -4.86 -16.52 -11.20
CA THR A 346 -3.46 -16.38 -10.76
C THR A 346 -2.85 -17.76 -10.49
N VAL A 347 -3.52 -18.60 -9.69
CA VAL A 347 -3.06 -19.96 -9.39
C VAL A 347 -2.90 -20.78 -10.66
N ARG A 348 -3.89 -20.77 -11.56
CA ARG A 348 -3.80 -21.45 -12.86
C ARG A 348 -2.56 -21.01 -13.66
N ASP A 349 -2.32 -19.71 -13.77
CA ASP A 349 -1.24 -19.17 -14.59
C ASP A 349 0.15 -19.51 -14.03
N VAL A 350 0.30 -19.47 -12.71
CA VAL A 350 1.50 -19.97 -12.02
C VAL A 350 1.68 -21.46 -12.29
N LEU A 351 0.66 -22.29 -12.05
CA LEU A 351 0.74 -23.74 -12.24
C LEU A 351 1.12 -24.13 -13.67
N ARG A 352 0.53 -23.47 -14.68
CA ARG A 352 0.93 -23.66 -16.08
C ARG A 352 2.40 -23.36 -16.28
N THR A 353 2.86 -22.21 -15.79
CA THR A 353 4.26 -21.80 -15.93
C THR A 353 5.21 -22.79 -15.25
N LEU A 354 4.88 -23.28 -14.04
CA LEU A 354 5.68 -24.27 -13.32
C LEU A 354 5.73 -25.62 -14.07
N LEU A 355 4.60 -26.09 -14.59
CA LEU A 355 4.52 -27.34 -15.35
C LEU A 355 5.23 -27.25 -16.71
N ASP A 356 5.20 -26.09 -17.37
CA ASP A 356 5.94 -25.84 -18.62
C ASP A 356 7.47 -25.86 -18.38
N HIS A 357 7.91 -25.64 -17.14
CA HIS A 357 9.31 -25.65 -16.73
C HIS A 357 9.66 -26.86 -15.82
N GLU A 358 8.87 -27.94 -15.86
CA GLU A 358 9.01 -29.11 -14.98
C GLU A 358 10.45 -29.64 -14.92
N GLN A 359 11.13 -29.73 -16.07
CA GLN A 359 12.51 -30.21 -16.16
C GLN A 359 13.52 -29.25 -15.53
N ALA A 360 13.36 -27.94 -15.77
CA ALA A 360 14.27 -26.92 -15.24
C ALA A 360 14.15 -26.80 -13.72
N LEU A 361 12.92 -26.97 -13.20
CA LEU A 361 12.60 -26.92 -11.78
C LEU A 361 12.86 -28.26 -11.05
N LYS A 362 13.22 -29.33 -11.77
CA LYS A 362 13.47 -30.67 -11.23
C LYS A 362 12.31 -31.17 -10.35
N LEU A 363 11.06 -30.92 -10.77
CA LEU A 363 9.89 -31.32 -10.00
C LEU A 363 9.81 -32.85 -9.91
N ASN A 364 9.47 -33.37 -8.73
CA ASN A 364 9.24 -34.79 -8.54
C ASN A 364 7.83 -35.20 -8.99
N GLY A 365 7.60 -36.50 -9.24
CA GLY A 365 6.32 -36.99 -9.75
C GLY A 365 5.11 -36.69 -8.85
N ALA A 366 5.30 -36.60 -7.53
CA ALA A 366 4.22 -36.23 -6.61
C ALA A 366 3.84 -34.75 -6.74
N ALA A 367 4.84 -33.86 -6.82
CA ALA A 367 4.63 -32.43 -7.06
C ALA A 367 3.93 -32.20 -8.40
N THR A 368 4.43 -32.83 -9.48
CA THR A 368 3.83 -32.74 -10.81
C THR A 368 2.38 -33.22 -10.82
N PHE A 369 2.08 -34.36 -10.18
CA PHE A 369 0.71 -34.87 -10.10
C PHE A 369 -0.23 -33.90 -9.38
N LEU A 370 0.20 -33.37 -8.23
CA LEU A 370 -0.59 -32.42 -7.45
C LEU A 370 -0.83 -31.12 -8.21
N MET A 371 0.20 -30.59 -8.88
CA MET A 371 0.09 -29.40 -9.73
C MET A 371 -0.89 -29.60 -10.89
N ARG A 372 -0.85 -30.75 -11.58
CA ARG A 372 -1.79 -31.05 -12.68
C ARG A 372 -3.23 -31.16 -12.19
N LYS A 373 -3.45 -31.77 -11.02
CA LYS A 373 -4.78 -31.81 -10.40
C LYS A 373 -5.28 -30.39 -10.08
N ALA A 374 -4.47 -29.60 -9.38
CA ALA A 374 -4.79 -28.23 -9.01
C ALA A 374 -5.07 -27.35 -10.24
N LEU A 375 -4.32 -27.56 -11.32
CA LEU A 375 -4.52 -26.86 -12.58
C LEU A 375 -5.89 -27.20 -13.18
N GLY A 376 -6.27 -28.48 -13.22
CA GLY A 376 -7.59 -28.91 -13.68
C GLY A 376 -8.73 -28.33 -12.84
N ASP A 377 -8.57 -28.31 -11.51
CA ASP A 377 -9.55 -27.72 -10.59
C ASP A 377 -9.71 -26.20 -10.86
N ALA A 378 -8.59 -25.48 -11.00
CA ALA A 378 -8.60 -24.04 -11.33
C ALA A 378 -9.22 -23.76 -12.70
N GLU A 379 -8.91 -24.55 -13.72
CA GLU A 379 -9.52 -24.44 -15.06
C GLU A 379 -11.02 -24.73 -15.03
N GLY A 380 -11.46 -25.70 -14.24
CA GLY A 380 -12.88 -26.00 -14.02
C GLY A 380 -13.63 -24.85 -13.36
N ILE A 381 -13.06 -24.25 -12.31
CA ILE A 381 -13.60 -23.05 -11.65
C ILE A 381 -13.75 -21.90 -12.65
N LEU A 382 -12.70 -21.64 -13.42
CA LEU A 382 -12.67 -20.53 -14.38
C LEU A 382 -13.64 -20.76 -15.55
N GLY A 383 -13.79 -22.01 -16.02
CA GLY A 383 -14.75 -22.38 -17.06
C GLY A 383 -16.21 -22.18 -16.64
N ARG A 384 -16.52 -22.34 -15.34
CA ARG A 384 -17.87 -22.06 -14.80
C ARG A 384 -18.12 -20.59 -14.49
N GLY A 385 -17.08 -19.77 -14.40
CA GLY A 385 -17.20 -18.33 -14.08
C GLY A 385 -17.54 -18.02 -12.62
N ALA A 386 -17.45 -19.01 -11.72
CA ALA A 386 -17.73 -18.83 -10.29
C ALA A 386 -16.92 -19.81 -9.43
N MET A 387 -16.46 -19.32 -8.27
CA MET A 387 -15.69 -20.07 -7.28
C MET A 387 -16.46 -20.10 -5.95
N THR A 388 -16.72 -21.28 -5.42
CA THR A 388 -17.32 -21.42 -4.09
C THR A 388 -16.26 -21.25 -2.98
N PRO A 389 -16.65 -20.94 -1.73
CA PRO A 389 -15.70 -20.86 -0.61
C PRO A 389 -14.93 -22.17 -0.35
N ALA A 390 -15.58 -23.32 -0.55
CA ALA A 390 -14.93 -24.63 -0.39
C ALA A 390 -13.86 -24.86 -1.47
N GLU A 391 -14.19 -24.58 -2.73
CA GLU A 391 -13.25 -24.69 -3.84
C GLU A 391 -12.07 -23.73 -3.69
N ARG A 392 -12.31 -22.50 -3.22
CA ARG A 392 -11.21 -21.60 -2.86
C ARG A 392 -10.33 -22.22 -1.79
N SER A 393 -10.92 -22.68 -0.67
CA SER A 393 -10.17 -23.30 0.43
C SER A 393 -9.28 -24.44 -0.07
N ASP A 394 -9.83 -25.35 -0.88
CA ASP A 394 -9.07 -26.48 -1.44
C ASP A 394 -7.94 -26.00 -2.35
N LEU A 395 -8.21 -25.02 -3.23
CA LEU A 395 -7.21 -24.45 -4.12
C LEU A 395 -6.04 -23.80 -3.34
N ILE A 396 -6.34 -23.09 -2.26
CA ILE A 396 -5.33 -22.45 -1.40
C ILE A 396 -4.51 -23.49 -0.63
N GLN A 397 -5.16 -24.51 -0.07
CA GLN A 397 -4.46 -25.60 0.62
C GLN A 397 -3.50 -26.34 -0.31
N VAL A 398 -3.95 -26.67 -1.52
CA VAL A 398 -3.11 -27.32 -2.51
C VAL A 398 -1.98 -26.40 -2.97
N THR A 399 -2.25 -25.12 -3.18
CA THR A 399 -1.21 -24.12 -3.53
C THR A 399 -0.12 -24.06 -2.45
N ARG A 400 -0.50 -24.02 -1.16
CA ARG A 400 0.46 -24.04 -0.05
C ARG A 400 1.32 -25.31 -0.04
N LEU A 401 0.70 -26.48 -0.27
CA LEU A 401 1.43 -27.75 -0.35
C LEU A 401 2.43 -27.74 -1.51
N ILE A 402 2.01 -27.25 -2.67
CA ILE A 402 2.88 -27.12 -3.85
C ILE A 402 4.07 -26.22 -3.54
N LEU A 403 3.83 -25.04 -2.96
CA LEU A 403 4.91 -24.11 -2.57
C LEU A 403 5.91 -24.78 -1.61
N ALA A 404 5.43 -25.53 -0.62
CA ALA A 404 6.30 -26.24 0.32
C ALA A 404 7.09 -27.41 -0.30
N MET A 405 6.67 -27.94 -1.45
CA MET A 405 7.34 -29.04 -2.15
C MET A 405 8.41 -28.57 -3.15
N ILE A 406 8.39 -27.29 -3.54
CA ILE A 406 9.27 -26.72 -4.57
C ILE A 406 10.33 -25.77 -4.01
N GLN A 407 10.27 -25.48 -2.71
CA GLN A 407 11.34 -24.86 -1.93
C GLN A 407 12.39 -25.92 -1.57
#